data_AF-A0A957MRV2-F1
#
_entry.id   AF-A0A957MRV2-F1
#
_cell.length_a   1.000
_cell.length_b   1.000
_cell.length_c   1.000
_cell.angle_alpha   90.00
_cell.angle_beta   90.00
_cell.angle_gamma   90.00
#
_symmetry.space_group_name_H-M   'P 1'
#
loop_
_entity.id
_entity.type
_entity.pdbx_description
1 polymer ?
#
loop_
_entity_poly.entity_id
_entity_poly.type
_entity_poly.pdbx_seq_one_letter_code
_entity_poly.pdbx_strand_id
1 'polypeptide(L)'
;MDPRERQSLADRMNQLSWYHTVDLGDGLRTPGAYDHNPYLGAYGLPKDLTGCTALDIGAASGYFTFELEGRGAQVTSTELPQWKAHDFGPQYASEMTDDGAQQYLHDPYEFAHEARGSHARRKMINIYDINPDT
;
A
#
# COMPACT_ATOMS: atom_id res chain seq x y z
N MET A 1 2.36 22.96 -2.41
CA MET A 1 3.68 22.43 -2.82
C MET A 1 4.29 23.35 -3.87
N ASP A 2 5.60 23.65 -3.80
CA ASP A 2 6.28 24.39 -4.87
C ASP A 2 6.25 23.57 -6.18
N PRO A 3 6.07 24.18 -7.37
CA PRO A 3 6.02 23.42 -8.62
C PRO A 3 7.24 22.53 -8.89
N ARG A 4 8.44 22.92 -8.43
CA ARG A 4 9.64 22.09 -8.58
C ARG A 4 9.64 20.89 -7.65
N GLU A 5 9.19 21.08 -6.41
CA GLU A 5 8.98 19.97 -5.46
C GLU A 5 7.96 18.98 -6.01
N ARG A 6 6.86 19.48 -6.59
CA ARG A 6 5.83 18.65 -7.22
C ARG A 6 6.39 17.84 -8.41
N GLN A 7 7.20 18.47 -9.27
CA GLN A 7 7.83 17.76 -10.38
C GLN A 7 8.79 16.68 -9.89
N SER A 8 9.64 17.00 -8.91
CA SER A 8 10.58 16.03 -8.30
C SER A 8 9.84 14.84 -7.67
N LEU A 9 8.72 15.10 -6.98
CA LEU A 9 7.87 14.05 -6.43
C LEU A 9 7.28 13.17 -7.54
N ALA A 10 6.76 13.77 -8.62
CA ALA A 10 6.22 13.03 -9.75
C ALA A 10 7.28 12.19 -10.47
N ASP A 11 8.50 12.71 -10.62
CA ASP A 11 9.61 11.98 -11.25
C ASP A 11 9.99 10.75 -10.43
N ARG A 12 10.12 10.89 -9.10
CA ARG A 12 10.35 9.75 -8.18
C ARG A 12 9.20 8.75 -8.22
N MET A 13 7.96 9.22 -8.21
CA MET A 13 6.76 8.38 -8.29
C MET A 13 6.78 7.51 -9.56
N ASN A 14 7.15 8.10 -10.71
CA ASN A 14 7.16 7.41 -12.00
C ASN A 14 8.32 6.41 -12.18
N GLN A 15 9.29 6.36 -11.24
CA GLN A 15 10.36 5.37 -11.24
C GLN A 15 9.99 4.06 -10.53
N LEU A 16 8.84 4.02 -9.84
CA LEU A 16 8.39 2.88 -9.05
C LEU A 16 7.38 2.01 -9.81
N SER A 17 7.29 0.74 -9.42
CA SER A 17 6.32 -0.21 -9.98
C SER A 17 5.07 -0.28 -9.12
N TRP A 18 4.00 0.38 -9.55
CA TRP A 18 2.77 0.53 -8.75
C TRP A 18 1.76 -0.59 -9.01
N TYR A 19 1.33 -1.27 -7.94
CA TYR A 19 0.19 -2.19 -8.00
C TYR A 19 -1.13 -1.42 -7.96
N HIS A 20 -1.31 -0.54 -6.98
CA HIS A 20 -2.54 0.24 -6.83
C HIS A 20 -2.40 1.69 -7.33
N THR A 21 -3.48 2.23 -7.90
CA THR A 21 -3.65 3.69 -8.11
C THR A 21 -4.05 4.34 -6.79
N VAL A 22 -3.11 5.03 -6.16
CA VAL A 22 -3.25 5.70 -4.87
C VAL A 22 -3.33 7.21 -5.09
N ASP A 23 -4.28 7.87 -4.42
CA ASP A 23 -4.31 9.33 -4.35
C ASP A 23 -3.26 9.81 -3.34
N LEU A 24 -2.33 10.67 -3.76
CA LEU A 24 -1.27 11.21 -2.92
C LEU A 24 -1.59 12.62 -2.39
N GLY A 25 -2.77 13.15 -2.69
CA GLY A 25 -3.13 14.54 -2.42
C GLY A 25 -2.73 15.49 -3.56
N ASP A 26 -3.21 16.74 -3.50
CA ASP A 26 -2.92 17.80 -4.47
C ASP A 26 -3.17 17.43 -5.95
N GLY A 27 -4.06 16.47 -6.19
CA GLY A 27 -4.40 15.95 -7.51
C GLY A 27 -3.33 15.03 -8.13
N LEU A 28 -2.36 14.56 -7.35
CA LEU A 28 -1.39 13.56 -7.78
C LEU A 28 -1.93 12.15 -7.50
N ARG A 29 -1.91 11.29 -8.53
CA ARG A 29 -2.31 9.88 -8.40
C ARG A 29 -1.22 9.00 -9.00
N THR A 30 -0.94 7.88 -8.36
CA THR A 30 0.09 6.95 -8.81
C THR A 30 -0.37 6.18 -10.04
N PRO A 31 0.54 5.81 -10.97
CA PRO A 31 0.19 5.09 -12.19
C PRO A 31 0.04 3.57 -11.94
N GLY A 32 -0.84 3.18 -11.01
CA GLY A 32 -1.02 1.78 -10.63
C GLY A 32 -1.74 0.93 -11.68
N ALA A 33 -1.40 -0.36 -11.71
CA ALA A 33 -2.07 -1.33 -12.58
C ALA A 33 -3.56 -1.56 -12.21
N TYR A 34 -3.91 -1.40 -10.93
CA TYR A 34 -5.25 -1.62 -10.40
C TYR A 34 -5.80 -0.33 -9.78
N ASP A 35 -6.77 0.29 -10.45
CA ASP A 35 -7.52 1.43 -9.91
C ASP A 35 -8.81 0.95 -9.22
N HIS A 36 -8.81 1.00 -7.89
CA HIS A 36 -9.97 0.65 -7.07
C HIS A 36 -10.97 1.79 -6.85
N ASN A 37 -10.62 3.04 -7.21
CA ASN A 37 -11.45 4.21 -6.93
C ASN A 37 -12.86 4.12 -7.53
N PRO A 38 -13.07 3.61 -8.77
CA PRO A 38 -14.42 3.44 -9.32
C PRO A 38 -15.29 2.44 -8.55
N TYR A 39 -14.67 1.52 -7.81
CA TYR A 39 -15.34 0.44 -7.09
C TYR A 39 -15.41 0.66 -5.58
N LEU A 40 -14.81 1.73 -5.06
CA LEU A 40 -14.68 1.96 -3.62
C LEU A 40 -16.02 1.91 -2.87
N GLY A 41 -17.09 2.42 -3.50
CA GLY A 41 -18.44 2.39 -2.93
C GLY A 41 -19.03 0.98 -2.77
N ALA A 42 -18.57 0.01 -3.56
CA ALA A 42 -19.07 -1.37 -3.52
C ALA A 42 -18.53 -2.18 -2.34
N TYR A 43 -17.41 -1.76 -1.73
CA TYR A 43 -16.82 -2.43 -0.57
C TYR A 43 -17.62 -2.22 0.73
N GLY A 44 -18.55 -1.25 0.77
CA GLY A 44 -19.38 -1.02 1.94
C GLY A 44 -18.63 -0.50 3.17
N LEU A 45 -17.43 0.07 2.98
CA LEU A 45 -16.62 0.61 4.08
C LEU A 45 -17.38 1.76 4.78
N PRO A 46 -17.44 1.78 6.13
CA PRO A 46 -18.03 2.88 6.89
C PRO A 46 -17.41 4.22 6.52
N LYS A 47 -18.22 5.28 6.45
CA LYS A 47 -17.72 6.62 6.11
C LYS A 47 -16.82 7.22 7.20
N ASP A 48 -17.02 6.79 8.43
CA ASP A 48 -16.27 7.22 9.61
C ASP A 48 -15.85 5.98 10.40
N LEU A 49 -14.55 5.90 10.67
CA LEU A 49 -13.88 4.85 11.43
C LEU A 49 -13.12 5.45 12.62
N THR A 50 -13.45 6.68 13.03
CA THR A 50 -12.84 7.34 14.19
C THR A 50 -12.97 6.49 15.45
N GLY A 51 -11.85 6.26 16.13
CA GLY A 51 -11.80 5.43 17.33
C GLY A 51 -11.76 3.92 17.05
N CYS A 52 -11.82 3.49 15.79
CA CYS A 52 -11.60 2.10 15.40
C CYS A 52 -10.11 1.83 15.16
N THR A 53 -9.74 0.56 15.28
CA THR A 53 -8.48 0.03 14.75
C THR A 53 -8.79 -0.81 13.51
N ALA A 54 -7.90 -0.82 12.53
CA ALA A 54 -8.04 -1.61 11.32
C ALA A 54 -6.74 -2.36 11.00
N LEU A 55 -6.88 -3.59 10.52
CA LEU A 55 -5.78 -4.42 10.04
C LEU A 55 -5.93 -4.59 8.53
N ASP A 56 -4.95 -4.09 7.76
CA ASP A 56 -4.88 -4.23 6.30
C ASP A 56 -3.87 -5.33 5.94
N ILE A 57 -4.34 -6.47 5.45
CA ILE A 57 -3.51 -7.65 5.19
C ILE A 57 -3.18 -7.74 3.70
N GLY A 58 -1.89 -7.72 3.36
CA GLY A 58 -1.42 -7.72 1.97
C GLY A 58 -1.55 -6.32 1.37
N ALA A 59 -0.99 -5.32 2.07
CA ALA A 59 -1.22 -3.91 1.76
C ALA A 59 -0.69 -3.51 0.38
N ALA A 60 0.29 -4.24 -0.19
CA ALA A 60 0.97 -3.90 -1.44
C ALA A 60 1.33 -2.40 -1.48
N SER A 61 0.84 -1.64 -2.47
CA SER A 61 1.09 -0.19 -2.56
C SER A 61 0.32 0.69 -1.54
N GLY A 62 -0.53 0.12 -0.69
CA GLY A 62 -1.16 0.80 0.45
C GLY A 62 -2.55 1.42 0.21
N TYR A 63 -3.24 1.11 -0.89
CA TYR A 63 -4.52 1.75 -1.23
C TYR A 63 -5.55 1.70 -0.08
N PHE A 64 -5.86 0.50 0.42
CA PHE A 64 -6.85 0.35 1.50
C PHE A 64 -6.33 0.87 2.83
N THR A 65 -5.04 0.73 3.12
CA THR A 65 -4.40 1.36 4.28
C THR A 65 -4.76 2.83 4.38
N PHE A 66 -4.47 3.59 3.33
CA PHE A 66 -4.66 5.04 3.33
C PHE A 66 -6.13 5.44 3.31
N GLU A 67 -6.98 4.60 2.72
CA GLU A 67 -8.41 4.84 2.65
C GLU A 67 -9.10 4.60 3.98
N LEU A 68 -8.66 3.60 4.75
CA LEU A 68 -9.09 3.35 6.12
C LEU A 68 -8.58 4.43 7.07
N GLU A 69 -7.33 4.84 6.92
CA GLU A 69 -6.74 5.93 7.72
C GLU A 69 -7.44 7.26 7.46
N GLY A 70 -7.71 7.60 6.19
CA GLY A 70 -8.44 8.82 5.83
C GLY A 70 -9.86 8.89 6.39
N ARG A 71 -10.44 7.74 6.77
CA ARG A 71 -11.73 7.64 7.47
C ARG A 71 -11.61 7.70 8.98
N GLY A 72 -10.41 7.84 9.53
CA GLY A 72 -10.15 8.02 10.96
C GLY A 72 -9.71 6.77 11.73
N ALA A 73 -9.52 5.63 11.06
CA ALA A 73 -9.03 4.41 11.72
C ALA A 73 -7.55 4.53 12.11
N GLN A 74 -7.18 3.90 13.23
CA GLN A 74 -5.78 3.58 13.51
C GLN A 74 -5.41 2.29 12.76
N VAL A 75 -4.62 2.42 11.69
CA VAL A 75 -4.34 1.30 10.78
C VAL A 75 -3.00 0.63 11.10
N THR A 76 -3.01 -0.71 11.12
CA THR A 76 -1.81 -1.53 10.98
C THR A 76 -1.89 -2.29 9.67
N SER A 77 -0.87 -2.13 8.83
CA SER A 77 -0.77 -2.75 7.52
C SER A 77 0.27 -3.87 7.58
N THR A 78 -0.01 -5.01 6.99
CA THR A 78 0.91 -6.15 6.93
C THR A 78 1.26 -6.48 5.50
N GLU A 79 2.51 -6.84 5.28
CA GLU A 79 3.00 -7.35 4.00
C GLU A 79 4.04 -8.44 4.23
N LEU A 80 4.23 -9.32 3.24
CA LEU A 80 5.21 -10.38 3.31
C LEU A 80 6.64 -9.83 3.34
N PRO A 81 7.54 -10.38 4.17
CA PRO A 81 8.92 -9.88 4.29
C PRO A 81 9.78 -10.13 3.04
N GLN A 82 9.34 -11.02 2.17
CA GLN A 82 10.04 -11.38 0.94
C GLN A 82 9.06 -11.98 -0.07
N TRP A 83 9.35 -11.85 -1.36
CA TRP A 83 8.51 -12.39 -2.42
C TRP A 83 8.30 -13.91 -2.32
N LYS A 84 9.34 -14.65 -1.93
CA LYS A 84 9.27 -16.11 -1.76
C LYS A 84 8.38 -16.58 -0.61
N ALA A 85 7.88 -15.67 0.22
CA ALA A 85 6.93 -16.01 1.29
C ALA A 85 5.48 -16.13 0.78
N HIS A 86 5.21 -15.80 -0.50
CA HIS A 86 3.92 -16.06 -1.12
C HIS A 86 3.68 -17.56 -1.31
N ASP A 87 2.43 -17.98 -1.16
CA ASP A 87 1.99 -19.31 -1.52
C ASP A 87 1.82 -19.42 -3.04
N PHE A 88 2.86 -19.91 -3.70
CA PHE A 88 2.82 -20.16 -5.14
C PHE A 88 2.20 -21.52 -5.45
N GLY A 89 1.31 -21.54 -6.46
CA GLY A 89 0.81 -22.79 -7.01
C GLY A 89 1.94 -23.63 -7.63
N PRO A 90 1.76 -24.96 -7.76
CA PRO A 90 2.84 -25.87 -8.19
C PRO A 90 3.40 -25.62 -9.60
N GLN A 91 2.72 -24.80 -10.41
CA GLN A 91 3.14 -24.42 -11.76
C GLN A 91 3.74 -23.01 -11.84
N TYR A 92 3.77 -22.29 -10.72
CA TYR A 92 4.25 -20.91 -10.68
C TYR A 92 5.66 -20.89 -10.06
N ALA A 93 6.67 -20.85 -10.91
CA ALA A 93 8.02 -20.55 -10.48
C ALA A 93 8.16 -19.02 -10.39
N SER A 94 8.31 -18.50 -9.18
CA SER A 94 8.52 -17.07 -8.99
C SER A 94 9.96 -16.73 -9.41
N GLU A 95 10.14 -16.24 -10.64
CA GLU A 95 11.46 -15.82 -11.16
C GLU A 95 11.86 -14.40 -10.69
N MET A 96 11.04 -13.76 -9.85
CA MET A 96 11.33 -12.41 -9.38
C MET A 96 12.55 -12.41 -8.45
N THR A 97 13.49 -11.54 -8.76
CA THR A 97 14.65 -11.26 -7.91
C THR A 97 14.20 -10.55 -6.62
N ASP A 98 15.02 -10.63 -5.58
CA ASP A 98 14.74 -9.94 -4.31
C ASP A 98 14.64 -8.41 -4.50
N ASP A 99 15.45 -7.83 -5.39
CA ASP A 99 15.38 -6.40 -5.74
C ASP A 99 14.08 -6.06 -6.49
N GLY A 100 13.64 -6.91 -7.42
CA GLY A 100 12.37 -6.71 -8.13
C GLY A 100 11.17 -6.82 -7.19
N ALA A 101 11.25 -7.72 -6.21
CA ALA A 101 10.27 -7.84 -5.15
C ALA A 101 10.19 -6.60 -4.26
N GLN A 102 11.34 -6.07 -3.85
CA GLN A 102 11.42 -4.84 -3.05
C GLN A 102 10.76 -3.64 -3.77
N GLN A 103 11.13 -3.43 -5.03
CA GLN A 103 10.61 -2.34 -5.85
C GLN A 103 9.11 -2.45 -6.15
N TYR A 104 8.55 -3.65 -6.05
CA TYR A 104 7.14 -3.93 -6.31
C TYR A 104 6.29 -3.94 -5.04
N LEU A 105 6.76 -4.57 -3.97
CA LEU A 105 6.01 -4.78 -2.72
C LEU A 105 6.19 -3.66 -1.69
N HIS A 106 7.35 -3.01 -1.68
CA HIS A 106 7.77 -2.21 -0.52
C HIS A 106 7.93 -0.73 -0.84
N ASP A 107 8.72 -0.39 -1.86
CA ASP A 107 9.03 0.99 -2.19
C ASP A 107 7.78 1.84 -2.53
N PRO A 108 6.77 1.34 -3.27
CA PRO A 108 5.56 2.11 -3.57
C PRO A 108 4.76 2.46 -2.31
N TYR A 109 4.68 1.53 -1.35
CA TYR A 109 4.00 1.78 -0.07
C TYR A 109 4.71 2.87 0.71
N GLU A 110 6.03 2.76 0.88
CA GLU A 110 6.82 3.71 1.65
C GLU A 110 6.75 5.10 1.03
N PHE A 111 6.86 5.20 -0.29
CA PHE A 111 6.68 6.46 -1.00
C PHE A 111 5.30 7.08 -0.75
N ALA A 112 4.22 6.30 -0.87
CA ALA A 112 2.87 6.81 -0.66
C ALA A 112 2.60 7.17 0.80
N HIS A 113 3.15 6.41 1.74
CA HIS A 113 3.08 6.66 3.17
C HIS A 113 3.71 8.00 3.54
N GLU A 114 4.93 8.25 3.05
CA GLU A 114 5.63 9.52 3.22
C GLU A 114 4.87 10.67 2.55
N ALA A 115 4.50 10.51 1.27
CA ALA A 115 3.85 11.56 0.49
C ALA A 115 2.51 12.00 1.10
N ARG A 116 1.78 11.07 1.72
CA ARG A 116 0.50 11.35 2.40
C ARG A 116 0.66 11.81 3.85
N GLY A 117 1.88 11.77 4.41
CA GLY A 117 2.09 12.01 5.84
C GLY A 117 1.35 11.02 6.73
N SER A 118 1.26 9.76 6.29
CA SER A 118 0.51 8.70 6.96
C SER A 118 1.10 8.35 8.32
N HIS A 119 0.23 7.93 9.24
CA HIS A 119 0.55 7.43 10.57
C HIS A 119 0.30 5.93 10.71
N ALA A 120 -0.17 5.27 9.64
CA ALA A 120 -0.37 3.83 9.60
C ALA A 120 0.93 3.11 9.97
N ARG A 121 0.81 2.09 10.82
CA ARG A 121 1.94 1.23 11.20
C ARG A 121 2.09 0.14 10.15
N ARG A 122 3.32 -0.21 9.80
CA ARG A 122 3.59 -1.32 8.88
C ARG A 122 4.30 -2.47 9.62
N LYS A 123 3.90 -3.71 9.35
CA LYS A 123 4.58 -4.92 9.83
C LYS A 123 4.89 -5.86 8.68
N MET A 124 6.13 -6.35 8.63
CA MET A 124 6.53 -7.38 7.68
C MET A 124 6.31 -8.75 8.33
N ILE A 125 5.24 -9.45 7.94
CA ILE A 125 4.80 -10.67 8.62
C ILE A 125 4.02 -11.57 7.65
N ASN A 126 4.20 -12.89 7.78
CA ASN A 126 3.39 -13.85 7.05
C ASN A 126 2.01 -14.00 7.72
N ILE A 127 0.94 -14.14 6.94
CA ILE A 127 -0.43 -14.29 7.47
C ILE A 127 -0.57 -15.42 8.49
N TYR A 128 0.20 -16.50 8.32
CA TYR A 128 0.19 -17.64 9.25
C TYR A 128 0.77 -17.32 10.63
N ASP A 129 1.58 -16.26 10.73
CA ASP A 129 2.22 -15.83 11.98
C ASP A 129 1.42 -14.71 12.68
N ILE A 130 0.40 -14.15 12.03
CA ILE A 130 -0.43 -13.08 12.60
C ILE A 130 -1.30 -13.62 13.74
N ASN A 131 -1.12 -13.03 14.92
CA ASN A 131 -1.92 -13.26 16.11
C ASN A 131 -2.02 -11.96 16.96
N PRO A 132 -2.83 -11.93 18.03
CA PRO A 132 -3.03 -10.71 18.83
C PRO A 132 -1.77 -10.10 19.47
N ASP A 133 -0.69 -10.89 19.63
CA ASP A 133 0.54 -10.45 20.27
C ASP A 133 1.62 -9.98 19.26
N THR A 134 1.42 -10.24 17.97
CA THR A 134 2.40 -9.96 16.90
C THR A 134 2.20 -8.64 16.20
#